data_AF-A0A2D0ILG7-F1
#
_entry.id   AF-A0A2D0ILG7-F1
#
_cell.length_a   1.000
_cell.length_b   1.000
_cell.length_c   1.000
_cell.angle_alpha   90.00
_cell.angle_beta   90.00
_cell.angle_gamma   90.00
#
_symmetry.space_group_name_H-M   'P 1'
#
loop_
_entity.id
_entity.type
_entity.pdbx_description
1 polymer ?
#
loop_
_entity_poly.entity_id
_entity_poly.type
_entity_poly.pdbx_seq_one_letter_code
_entity_poly.pdbx_strand_id
1 'polypeptide(L)'
;MENKNIYVKVPFHFGIHKFKIFKGHRWGALDHFLLLEINHKSYPIEELSSKSNLPQRLIIEIIIPFMKLGWVELVELDSKYHFRITENGRNVANLEELPYEREPIESTRKFLIDPKTAKCYRVSTRNQNYQTYKKYKANELLKNKGSIATELNIKNQKHIPFLSDVLNCVEDTDEEVIGYEERVNDRPYYQNTTFAIAQVDEADNITGVPSDISKELAADIIAAANLKRIENKEKNDSHNNSSKLSKYNTESHENRFEEHFIDESEFSIISGAENHRDHLMDMIDNAISRIIIHSTFIQLKNFQVIFQKLVCSAQRGVQIDILWGQEEPDDERNIGSYNQFLSGLAVYREEIVKLGLTSLFTIHSDPTGSHAKVIVCDTLEYGYCATIGSCNWLASGFNRYECSVFVTNNSLTTEILDIMSIMSRGKSRVSNYLSKSISAISYELKKTFHNSTPELSQNKNVKIKIVTKNEHHDYVLDARDNAQHSIFIASHRISNNAERPILTPLISSMTDNNNLNINMYYSSLSGGINTQQLEEISDSLRENGIVLEKKKNPISHAKILSWDNDHILITSLNWLSASAYGNPYDELGFYIEKKGIFSVISNNF
;
A
#
# COMPACT_ATOMS: atom_id res chain seq x y z
N MET A 1 -27.82 -20.74 34.45
CA MET A 1 -27.02 -19.80 33.64
C MET A 1 -26.91 -20.39 32.25
N GLU A 2 -27.82 -20.02 31.35
CA GLU A 2 -27.74 -20.44 29.94
C GLU A 2 -26.50 -19.81 29.32
N ASN A 3 -25.58 -20.64 28.83
CA ASN A 3 -24.35 -20.20 28.22
C ASN A 3 -24.70 -19.60 26.83
N LYS A 4 -25.03 -18.30 26.75
CA LYS A 4 -25.47 -17.61 25.51
C LYS A 4 -24.34 -17.31 24.50
N ASN A 5 -23.30 -18.13 24.51
CA ASN A 5 -22.21 -18.01 23.56
C ASN A 5 -22.67 -18.45 22.17
N ILE A 6 -22.41 -17.63 21.16
CA ILE A 6 -22.65 -17.99 19.77
C ILE A 6 -21.33 -18.33 19.11
N TYR A 7 -21.33 -19.40 18.32
CA TYR A 7 -20.18 -19.85 17.55
C TYR A 7 -20.32 -19.45 16.08
N VAL A 8 -19.34 -18.72 15.56
CA VAL A 8 -19.31 -18.25 14.18
C VAL A 8 -18.18 -18.94 13.43
N LYS A 9 -18.48 -19.65 12.34
CA LYS A 9 -17.44 -20.15 11.43
C LYS A 9 -16.95 -19.03 10.55
N VAL A 10 -15.66 -18.70 10.69
CA VAL A 10 -15.00 -17.60 9.98
C VAL A 10 -14.05 -18.18 8.94
N PRO A 11 -14.20 -17.87 7.64
CA PRO A 11 -13.25 -18.27 6.62
C PRO A 11 -11.96 -17.43 6.70
N PHE A 12 -10.83 -18.03 6.35
CA PHE A 12 -9.55 -17.37 6.11
C PHE A 12 -8.86 -17.97 4.89
N HIS A 13 -8.11 -17.18 4.13
CA HIS A 13 -7.13 -17.76 3.22
C HIS A 13 -5.84 -18.07 3.97
N PHE A 14 -5.05 -18.99 3.43
CA PHE A 14 -3.90 -19.54 4.12
C PHE A 14 -2.68 -19.65 3.20
N GLY A 15 -1.56 -19.13 3.69
CA GLY A 15 -0.27 -19.15 3.01
C GLY A 15 0.79 -19.89 3.81
N ILE A 16 1.71 -20.53 3.09
CA ILE A 16 2.92 -21.13 3.64
C ILE A 16 4.08 -20.77 2.73
N HIS A 17 5.13 -20.17 3.28
CA HIS A 17 6.37 -19.92 2.55
C HIS A 17 7.58 -20.35 3.36
N LYS A 18 8.69 -20.57 2.64
CA LYS A 18 10.00 -20.76 3.24
C LYS A 18 10.70 -19.41 3.26
N PHE A 19 10.82 -18.82 4.45
CA PHE A 19 11.42 -17.51 4.66
C PHE A 19 12.91 -17.64 4.94
N LYS A 20 13.68 -16.66 4.45
CA LYS A 20 15.07 -16.42 4.81
C LYS A 20 15.06 -15.37 5.91
N ILE A 21 15.64 -15.71 7.04
CA ILE A 21 15.55 -14.92 8.27
C ILE A 21 16.95 -14.78 8.83
N PHE A 22 17.33 -13.56 9.21
CA PHE A 22 18.46 -13.37 10.12
C PHE A 22 17.93 -13.40 11.54
N LYS A 23 18.38 -14.37 12.32
CA LYS A 23 18.06 -14.44 13.73
C LYS A 23 19.16 -13.79 14.54
N GLY A 24 18.82 -12.83 15.39
CA GLY A 24 19.79 -12.09 16.17
C GLY A 24 19.10 -11.17 17.17
N HIS A 25 19.75 -10.90 18.29
CA HIS A 25 19.22 -9.98 19.28
C HIS A 25 19.51 -8.54 18.85
N ARG A 26 18.49 -7.78 18.46
CA ARG A 26 18.66 -6.35 18.16
C ARG A 26 18.90 -5.63 19.48
N TRP A 27 20.06 -5.01 19.61
CA TRP A 27 20.39 -4.20 20.78
C TRP A 27 19.71 -2.83 20.65
N GLY A 28 18.84 -2.50 21.58
CA GLY A 28 18.32 -1.15 21.74
C GLY A 28 19.34 -0.21 22.38
N ALA A 29 19.11 1.09 22.26
CA ALA A 29 19.91 2.10 22.95
C ALA A 29 19.96 1.85 24.47
N LEU A 30 18.86 1.37 25.05
CA LEU A 30 18.80 1.02 26.47
C LEU A 30 19.77 -0.12 26.82
N ASP A 31 19.88 -1.14 25.97
CA ASP A 31 20.78 -2.27 26.19
C ASP A 31 22.23 -1.76 26.21
N HIS A 32 22.57 -0.91 25.24
CA HIS A 32 23.89 -0.29 25.14
C HIS A 32 24.20 0.61 26.34
N PHE A 33 23.27 1.46 26.78
CA PHE A 33 23.44 2.28 27.98
C PHE A 33 23.64 1.44 29.24
N LEU A 34 22.89 0.35 29.40
CA LEU A 34 23.04 -0.53 30.54
C LEU A 34 24.41 -1.24 30.53
N LEU A 35 24.88 -1.68 29.35
CA LEU A 35 26.21 -2.27 29.20
C LEU A 35 27.33 -1.26 29.47
N LEU A 36 27.17 0.00 29.00
CA LEU A 36 28.08 1.11 29.28
C LEU A 36 28.15 1.42 30.78
N GLU A 37 27.01 1.46 31.47
CA GLU A 37 26.98 1.70 32.92
C GLU A 37 27.72 0.59 33.68
N ILE A 38 27.50 -0.68 33.32
CA ILE A 38 28.21 -1.83 33.89
C ILE A 38 29.72 -1.81 33.55
N ASN A 39 30.11 -1.19 32.42
CA ASN A 39 31.52 -1.00 32.07
C ASN A 39 32.26 -0.07 33.04
N HIS A 40 31.56 0.94 33.57
CA HIS A 40 32.14 1.89 34.52
C HIS A 40 32.37 1.28 35.90
N LYS A 41 31.42 0.46 36.38
CA LYS A 41 31.48 -0.16 37.71
C LYS A 41 30.61 -1.42 37.76
N SER A 42 30.99 -2.38 38.60
CA SER A 42 30.12 -3.51 38.93
C SER A 42 28.96 -3.08 39.83
N TYR A 43 27.74 -3.54 39.54
CA TYR A 43 26.54 -3.15 40.27
C TYR A 43 25.71 -4.35 40.73
N PRO A 44 25.12 -4.29 41.94
CA PRO A 44 24.04 -5.20 42.31
C PRO A 44 22.75 -4.79 41.58
N ILE A 45 21.83 -5.74 41.40
CA ILE A 45 20.60 -5.52 40.63
C ILE A 45 19.70 -4.41 41.24
N GLU A 46 19.66 -4.29 42.56
CA GLU A 46 18.86 -3.29 43.25
C GLU A 46 19.34 -1.87 42.92
N GLU A 47 20.65 -1.68 42.78
CA GLU A 47 21.25 -0.39 42.45
C GLU A 47 21.02 -0.02 40.99
N LEU A 48 21.17 -0.98 40.05
CA LEU A 48 20.82 -0.75 38.64
C LEU A 48 19.35 -0.38 38.47
N SER A 49 18.45 -1.07 39.19
CA SER A 49 17.01 -0.79 39.17
C SER A 49 16.71 0.60 39.71
N SER A 50 17.31 0.98 40.84
CA SER A 50 17.13 2.30 41.41
C SER A 50 17.69 3.43 40.54
N LYS A 51 18.84 3.22 39.86
CA LYS A 51 19.47 4.24 39.01
C LYS A 51 18.76 4.43 37.69
N SER A 52 18.35 3.34 37.05
CA SER A 52 17.68 3.37 35.74
C SER A 52 16.18 3.63 35.83
N ASN A 53 15.59 3.53 37.02
CA ASN A 53 14.14 3.51 37.23
C ASN A 53 13.43 2.39 36.45
N LEU A 54 14.14 1.29 36.18
CA LEU A 54 13.59 0.12 35.49
C LEU A 54 13.28 -1.01 36.47
N PRO A 55 12.23 -1.82 36.21
CA PRO A 55 11.98 -3.02 37.00
C PRO A 55 13.16 -3.99 36.93
N GLN A 56 13.54 -4.59 38.07
CA GLN A 56 14.62 -5.58 38.15
C GLN A 56 14.48 -6.70 37.11
N ARG A 57 13.25 -7.15 36.85
CA ARG A 57 12.97 -8.19 35.84
C ARG A 57 13.42 -7.78 34.44
N LEU A 58 13.17 -6.53 34.04
CA LEU A 58 13.58 -6.02 32.72
C LEU A 58 15.11 -5.95 32.63
N ILE A 59 15.78 -5.50 33.69
CA ILE A 59 17.25 -5.46 33.75
C ILE A 59 17.84 -6.87 33.62
N ILE A 60 17.25 -7.88 34.28
CA ILE A 60 17.66 -9.28 34.11
C ILE A 60 17.47 -9.73 32.68
N GLU A 61 16.33 -9.43 32.06
CA GLU A 61 16.03 -9.81 30.68
C GLU A 61 17.04 -9.19 29.69
N ILE A 62 17.54 -7.98 29.95
CA ILE A 62 18.60 -7.32 29.17
C ILE A 62 19.99 -7.93 29.43
N ILE A 63 20.33 -8.23 30.69
CA ILE A 63 21.67 -8.72 31.05
C ILE A 63 21.87 -10.20 30.68
N ILE A 64 20.83 -11.04 30.68
CA ILE A 64 20.96 -12.46 30.33
C ILE A 64 21.62 -12.67 28.95
N PRO A 65 21.21 -11.96 27.87
CA PRO A 65 21.93 -11.97 26.60
C PRO A 65 23.42 -11.60 26.72
N PHE A 66 23.76 -10.52 27.43
CA PHE A 66 25.15 -10.12 27.65
C PHE A 66 25.97 -11.19 28.35
N MET A 67 25.37 -11.90 29.31
CA MET A 67 26.03 -13.01 29.99
C MET A 67 26.26 -14.20 29.07
N LYS A 68 25.30 -14.54 28.21
CA LYS A 68 25.46 -15.63 27.24
C LYS A 68 26.57 -15.37 26.23
N LEU A 69 26.73 -14.11 25.82
CA LEU A 69 27.81 -13.65 24.93
C LEU A 69 29.14 -13.45 25.67
N GLY A 70 29.16 -13.62 26.99
CA GLY A 70 30.34 -13.44 27.82
C GLY A 70 30.79 -11.99 27.91
N TRP A 71 29.89 -11.01 27.72
CA TRP A 71 30.17 -9.58 27.90
C TRP A 71 30.03 -9.14 29.35
N VAL A 72 29.11 -9.77 30.09
CA VAL A 72 28.86 -9.52 31.51
C VAL A 72 28.95 -10.84 32.25
N GLU A 73 29.42 -10.81 33.49
CA GLU A 73 29.47 -11.97 34.39
C GLU A 73 28.88 -11.62 35.75
N LEU A 74 28.44 -12.64 36.48
CA LEU A 74 28.00 -12.52 37.87
C LEU A 74 29.17 -12.81 38.79
N VAL A 75 29.47 -11.87 39.69
CA VAL A 75 30.47 -12.05 40.73
C VAL A 75 29.89 -11.78 42.11
N GLU A 76 30.28 -12.60 43.08
CA GLU A 76 29.92 -12.39 44.47
C GLU A 76 30.89 -11.39 45.11
N LEU A 77 30.36 -10.28 45.61
CA LEU A 77 31.09 -9.26 46.36
C LEU A 77 30.23 -8.87 47.57
N ASP A 78 30.83 -8.84 48.76
CA ASP A 78 30.16 -8.45 50.01
C ASP A 78 28.82 -9.18 50.26
N SER A 79 28.81 -10.50 50.02
CA SER A 79 27.63 -11.38 50.14
C SER A 79 26.45 -10.98 49.23
N LYS A 80 26.71 -10.27 48.14
CA LYS A 80 25.74 -9.92 47.09
C LYS A 80 26.28 -10.22 45.70
N TYR A 81 25.40 -10.60 44.80
CA TYR A 81 25.73 -10.80 43.40
C TYR A 81 25.75 -9.46 42.67
N HIS A 82 26.87 -9.19 42.01
CA HIS A 82 27.09 -8.02 41.18
C HIS A 82 27.26 -8.43 39.72
N PHE A 83 26.69 -7.65 38.82
CA PHE A 83 27.01 -7.74 37.40
C PHE A 83 28.30 -6.98 37.14
N ARG A 84 29.29 -7.66 36.54
CA ARG A 84 30.60 -7.11 36.21
C ARG A 84 30.86 -7.28 34.72
N ILE A 85 31.42 -6.26 34.07
CA ILE A 85 31.84 -6.39 32.67
C ILE A 85 33.08 -7.28 32.54
N THR A 86 33.12 -8.10 31.50
CA THR A 86 34.31 -8.88 31.12
C THR A 86 35.23 -8.06 30.22
N GLU A 87 36.42 -8.60 29.90
CA GLU A 87 37.33 -7.97 28.93
C GLU A 87 36.70 -7.87 27.53
N ASN A 88 36.01 -8.93 27.08
CA ASN A 88 35.27 -8.92 25.82
C ASN A 88 34.13 -7.89 25.83
N GLY A 89 33.37 -7.82 26.93
CA GLY A 89 32.28 -6.85 27.07
C GLY A 89 32.77 -5.40 27.03
N ARG A 90 33.95 -5.12 27.60
CA ARG A 90 34.54 -3.77 27.59
C ARG A 90 34.90 -3.31 26.18
N ASN A 91 35.43 -4.20 25.34
CA ASN A 91 35.74 -3.88 23.94
C ASN A 91 34.48 -3.56 23.14
N VAL A 92 33.39 -4.27 23.44
CA VAL A 92 32.10 -4.13 22.77
C VAL A 92 31.33 -2.89 23.23
N ALA A 93 31.32 -2.60 24.53
CA ALA A 93 30.56 -1.49 25.11
C ALA A 93 30.99 -0.11 24.54
N ASN A 94 32.26 0.03 24.16
CA ASN A 94 32.83 1.29 23.65
C ASN A 94 32.63 1.52 22.14
N LEU A 95 32.00 0.58 21.42
CA LEU A 95 31.65 0.78 20.01
C LEU A 95 30.51 1.79 19.88
N GLU A 96 30.37 2.43 18.72
CA GLU A 96 29.24 3.32 18.44
C GLU A 96 27.90 2.55 18.47
N GLU A 97 27.92 1.29 18.05
CA GLU A 97 26.78 0.37 18.13
C GLU A 97 27.25 -1.01 18.61
N LEU A 98 26.40 -1.69 19.40
CA LEU A 98 26.69 -3.05 19.85
C LEU A 98 26.69 -4.03 18.67
N PRO A 99 27.66 -4.97 18.62
CA PRO A 99 27.82 -5.89 17.51
C PRO A 99 26.61 -6.81 17.42
N TYR A 100 26.07 -6.86 16.21
CA TYR A 100 24.86 -7.61 15.91
C TYR A 100 25.24 -8.94 15.24
N GLU A 101 25.34 -10.01 16.02
CA GLU A 101 25.50 -11.36 15.48
C GLU A 101 24.17 -11.83 14.89
N ARG A 102 24.14 -11.93 13.55
CA ARG A 102 23.02 -12.46 12.78
C ARG A 102 23.33 -13.89 12.36
N GLU A 103 22.54 -14.85 12.83
CA GLU A 103 22.57 -16.21 12.30
C GLU A 103 21.56 -16.32 11.15
N PRO A 104 21.99 -16.62 9.91
CA PRO A 104 21.06 -16.89 8.82
C PRO A 104 20.36 -18.23 9.07
N ILE A 105 19.03 -18.19 9.12
CA ILE A 105 18.18 -19.37 9.21
C ILE A 105 17.16 -19.38 8.08
N GLU A 106 16.71 -20.58 7.72
CA GLU A 106 15.57 -20.77 6.84
C GLU A 106 14.43 -21.41 7.61
N SER A 107 13.24 -20.81 7.57
CA SER A 107 12.09 -21.29 8.32
C SER A 107 10.82 -21.30 7.48
N THR A 108 10.12 -22.42 7.49
CA THR A 108 8.79 -22.51 6.88
C THR A 108 7.77 -21.92 7.83
N ARG A 109 7.21 -20.75 7.49
CA ARG A 109 6.20 -20.06 8.30
C ARG A 109 4.84 -20.09 7.61
N LYS A 110 3.80 -20.07 8.44
CA LYS A 110 2.40 -20.13 8.05
C LYS A 110 1.72 -18.84 8.46
N PHE A 111 0.79 -18.37 7.65
CA PHE A 111 0.00 -17.18 7.92
C PHE A 111 -1.42 -17.31 7.38
N LEU A 112 -2.33 -16.57 7.99
CA LEU A 112 -3.70 -16.38 7.52
C LEU A 112 -3.82 -15.03 6.83
N ILE A 113 -4.73 -14.95 5.88
CA ILE A 113 -5.13 -13.71 5.22
C ILE A 113 -6.61 -13.50 5.51
N ASP A 114 -6.91 -12.32 6.05
CA ASP A 114 -8.26 -11.83 6.29
C ASP A 114 -9.03 -11.71 4.97
N PRO A 115 -10.12 -12.46 4.76
CA PRO A 115 -10.92 -12.33 3.54
C PRO A 115 -11.69 -11.01 3.45
N LYS A 116 -11.83 -10.27 4.56
CA LYS A 116 -12.49 -8.96 4.62
C LYS A 116 -11.55 -7.85 4.17
N THR A 117 -10.31 -7.83 4.70
CA THR A 117 -9.38 -6.68 4.60
C THR A 117 -8.02 -7.02 4.01
N ALA A 118 -7.73 -8.28 3.69
CA ALA A 118 -6.41 -8.79 3.32
C ALA A 118 -5.33 -8.70 4.44
N LYS A 119 -5.65 -8.29 5.66
CA LYS A 119 -4.70 -8.27 6.78
C LYS A 119 -4.11 -9.66 7.02
N CYS A 120 -2.82 -9.74 7.30
CA CYS A 120 -2.12 -11.00 7.55
C CYS A 120 -1.99 -11.29 9.05
N TYR A 121 -2.16 -12.56 9.44
CA TYR A 121 -1.99 -13.03 10.82
C TYR A 121 -1.05 -14.22 10.90
N ARG A 122 -0.11 -14.20 11.86
CA ARG A 122 0.86 -15.28 12.04
C ARG A 122 0.17 -16.52 12.59
N VAL A 123 0.56 -17.68 12.07
CA VAL A 123 0.15 -18.99 12.62
C VAL A 123 1.37 -19.61 13.31
N SER A 124 1.41 -19.53 14.64
CA SER A 124 2.50 -20.05 15.47
C SER A 124 2.13 -21.37 16.13
N THR A 125 3.07 -22.30 16.21
CA THR A 125 2.85 -23.59 16.88
C THR A 125 2.96 -23.52 18.39
N ARG A 126 3.60 -22.49 18.96
CA ARG A 126 3.99 -22.48 20.38
C ARG A 126 3.18 -21.57 21.30
N ASN A 127 2.44 -20.57 20.80
CA ASN A 127 1.69 -19.60 21.62
C ASN A 127 0.43 -19.09 20.90
N GLN A 128 -0.44 -19.98 20.44
CA GLN A 128 -1.63 -19.60 19.67
C GLN A 128 -2.92 -19.91 20.44
N ASN A 129 -3.74 -18.88 20.68
CA ASN A 129 -5.01 -18.98 21.40
C ASN A 129 -6.20 -19.39 20.51
N TYR A 130 -5.93 -19.81 19.27
CA TYR A 130 -6.95 -20.18 18.30
C TYR A 130 -6.50 -21.38 17.45
N GLN A 131 -7.47 -22.07 16.85
CA GLN A 131 -7.21 -23.20 15.96
C GLN A 131 -7.87 -22.97 14.59
N THR A 132 -7.26 -23.53 13.55
CA THR A 132 -7.77 -23.48 12.19
C THR A 132 -8.12 -24.89 11.69
N TYR A 133 -9.20 -25.01 10.94
CA TYR A 133 -9.77 -26.28 10.52
C TYR A 133 -10.03 -26.30 9.02
N LYS A 134 -9.83 -27.47 8.40
CA LYS A 134 -10.33 -27.72 7.04
C LYS A 134 -11.86 -27.72 7.03
N LYS A 135 -12.45 -27.40 5.87
CA LYS A 135 -13.91 -27.27 5.66
C LYS A 135 -14.73 -28.40 6.30
N TYR A 136 -14.34 -29.65 6.09
CA TYR A 136 -15.07 -30.81 6.64
C TYR A 136 -15.12 -30.77 8.17
N LYS A 137 -13.98 -30.58 8.84
CA LYS A 137 -13.90 -30.56 10.31
C LYS A 137 -14.59 -29.32 10.90
N ALA A 138 -14.46 -28.17 10.25
CA ALA A 138 -15.17 -26.95 10.65
C ALA A 138 -16.70 -27.14 10.61
N ASN A 139 -17.22 -27.78 9.55
CA ASN A 139 -18.64 -28.10 9.43
C ASN A 139 -19.12 -29.11 10.48
N GLU A 140 -18.30 -30.11 10.80
CA GLU A 140 -18.58 -31.07 11.88
C GLU A 140 -18.68 -30.37 13.24
N LEU A 141 -17.71 -29.51 13.57
CA LEU A 141 -17.71 -28.72 14.81
C LEU A 141 -18.95 -27.82 14.89
N LEU A 142 -19.32 -27.14 13.80
CA LEU A 142 -20.52 -26.31 13.76
C LEU A 142 -21.81 -27.11 13.96
N LYS A 143 -21.92 -28.29 13.33
CA LYS A 143 -23.07 -29.17 13.53
C LYS A 143 -23.21 -29.59 15.00
N ASN A 144 -22.11 -29.88 15.68
CA ASN A 144 -22.11 -30.24 17.10
C ASN A 144 -22.56 -29.07 18.01
N LYS A 145 -22.39 -27.83 17.56
CA LYS A 145 -22.88 -26.63 18.27
C LYS A 145 -24.37 -26.34 18.00
N GLY A 146 -24.98 -26.95 16.98
CA GLY A 146 -26.43 -26.91 16.78
C GLY A 146 -27.01 -25.50 16.61
N SER A 147 -28.02 -25.15 17.41
CA SER A 147 -28.76 -23.89 17.33
C SER A 147 -27.94 -22.66 17.72
N ILE A 148 -26.83 -22.81 18.44
CA ILE A 148 -25.96 -21.71 18.86
C ILE A 148 -24.79 -21.47 17.89
N ALA A 149 -24.96 -21.84 16.61
CA ALA A 149 -23.93 -21.67 15.59
C ALA A 149 -24.44 -21.02 14.30
N THR A 150 -23.56 -20.28 13.63
CA THR A 150 -23.79 -19.62 12.34
C THR A 150 -22.51 -19.60 11.50
N GLU A 151 -22.63 -19.37 10.20
CA GLU A 151 -21.50 -19.25 9.27
C GLU A 151 -21.40 -17.84 8.71
N LEU A 152 -20.19 -17.28 8.72
CA LEU A 152 -19.88 -16.02 8.06
C LEU A 152 -19.55 -16.28 6.58
N ASN A 153 -20.32 -15.67 5.67
CA ASN A 153 -20.13 -15.75 4.24
C ASN A 153 -19.77 -14.38 3.68
N ILE A 154 -18.50 -14.20 3.30
CA ILE A 154 -17.97 -12.95 2.76
C ILE A 154 -17.93 -13.07 1.24
N LYS A 155 -18.63 -12.18 0.53
CA LYS A 155 -18.53 -12.03 -0.93
C LYS A 155 -17.29 -11.22 -1.32
N ASN A 156 -16.80 -11.40 -2.55
CA ASN A 156 -15.65 -10.66 -3.10
C ASN A 156 -14.38 -10.74 -2.25
N GLN A 157 -14.12 -11.91 -1.64
CA GLN A 157 -13.06 -12.11 -0.66
C GLN A 157 -11.68 -11.61 -1.14
N LYS A 158 -11.03 -10.84 -0.27
CA LYS A 158 -9.65 -10.42 -0.47
C LYS A 158 -8.71 -11.59 -0.18
N HIS A 159 -7.78 -11.84 -1.10
CA HIS A 159 -6.86 -12.96 -1.01
C HIS A 159 -5.43 -12.59 -1.39
N ILE A 160 -5.17 -11.32 -1.73
CA ILE A 160 -3.86 -10.83 -2.13
C ILE A 160 -3.46 -9.74 -1.13
N PRO A 161 -2.71 -10.07 -0.07
CA PRO A 161 -2.13 -9.07 0.82
C PRO A 161 -0.96 -8.35 0.15
N PHE A 162 -0.57 -7.19 0.69
CA PHE A 162 0.75 -6.64 0.39
C PHE A 162 1.82 -7.59 0.90
N LEU A 163 2.87 -7.75 0.11
CA LEU A 163 3.90 -8.72 0.43
C LEU A 163 4.74 -8.26 1.64
N SER A 164 4.93 -6.94 1.80
CA SER A 164 5.52 -6.34 3.00
C SER A 164 4.74 -6.71 4.27
N ASP A 165 3.41 -6.77 4.21
CA ASP A 165 2.57 -7.19 5.35
C ASP A 165 2.76 -8.67 5.69
N VAL A 166 3.00 -9.51 4.68
CA VAL A 166 3.33 -10.93 4.89
C VAL A 166 4.68 -11.06 5.59
N LEU A 167 5.70 -10.30 5.15
CA LEU A 167 7.04 -10.30 5.77
C LEU A 167 6.95 -9.81 7.23
N ASN A 168 6.23 -8.71 7.48
CA ASN A 168 6.03 -8.17 8.81
C ASN A 168 5.26 -9.13 9.74
N CYS A 169 4.22 -9.77 9.21
CA CYS A 169 3.39 -10.69 9.96
C CYS A 169 4.15 -11.93 10.47
N VAL A 170 5.09 -12.48 9.69
CA VAL A 170 5.76 -13.74 10.06
C VAL A 170 7.02 -13.55 10.91
N GLU A 171 7.50 -12.31 11.03
CA GLU A 171 8.66 -11.94 11.85
C GLU A 171 8.41 -12.20 13.35
N ASP A 172 9.50 -12.43 14.09
CA ASP A 172 9.52 -12.56 15.55
C ASP A 172 10.42 -11.48 16.14
N THR A 173 10.34 -11.27 17.46
CA THR A 173 11.05 -10.16 18.15
C THR A 173 12.58 -10.16 17.95
N ASP A 174 13.18 -11.32 17.71
CA ASP A 174 14.62 -11.54 17.49
C ASP A 174 14.94 -12.00 16.06
N GLU A 175 14.02 -11.77 15.12
CA GLU A 175 14.13 -12.21 13.74
C GLU A 175 14.07 -10.99 12.79
N GLU A 176 14.80 -11.08 11.68
CA GLU A 176 14.73 -10.14 10.56
C GLU A 176 14.42 -10.92 9.28
N VAL A 177 13.23 -10.74 8.71
CA VAL A 177 12.84 -11.44 7.48
C VAL A 177 13.42 -10.72 6.26
N ILE A 178 14.45 -11.30 5.64
CA ILE A 178 15.12 -10.72 4.47
C ILE A 178 14.52 -11.17 3.13
N GLY A 179 13.62 -12.16 3.15
CA GLY A 179 12.93 -12.60 1.95
C GLY A 179 12.29 -13.97 2.09
N TYR A 180 11.80 -14.51 0.97
CA TYR A 180 11.15 -15.82 0.95
C TYR A 180 11.29 -16.51 -0.41
N GLU A 181 11.30 -17.83 -0.38
CA GLU A 181 11.26 -18.71 -1.53
C GLU A 181 9.81 -19.09 -1.83
N GLU A 182 9.37 -18.82 -3.06
CA GLU A 182 8.11 -19.36 -3.56
C GLU A 182 8.37 -20.69 -4.23
N ARG A 183 7.52 -21.68 -3.97
CA ARG A 183 7.58 -22.92 -4.71
C ARG A 183 6.83 -22.73 -6.02
N VAL A 184 7.41 -23.21 -7.12
CA VAL A 184 6.85 -23.15 -8.47
C VAL A 184 5.41 -23.70 -8.55
N ASN A 185 4.99 -24.54 -7.59
CA ASN A 185 3.68 -25.18 -7.54
C ASN A 185 2.78 -24.66 -6.39
N ASP A 186 3.12 -23.55 -5.75
CA ASP A 186 2.26 -23.01 -4.70
C ASP A 186 0.94 -22.53 -5.32
N ARG A 187 -0.16 -23.12 -4.85
CA ARG A 187 -1.50 -22.72 -5.28
C ARG A 187 -1.76 -21.28 -4.86
N PRO A 188 -2.42 -20.47 -5.72
CA PRO A 188 -2.87 -19.15 -5.33
C PRO A 188 -3.66 -19.19 -4.00
N TYR A 189 -3.49 -18.19 -3.15
CA TYR A 189 -4.09 -18.19 -1.80
C TYR A 189 -5.61 -18.34 -1.80
N TYR A 190 -6.30 -17.85 -2.83
CA TYR A 190 -7.76 -18.01 -2.96
C TYR A 190 -8.21 -19.47 -3.01
N GLN A 191 -7.33 -20.41 -3.40
CA GLN A 191 -7.62 -21.84 -3.43
C GLN A 191 -7.38 -22.54 -2.07
N ASN A 192 -6.67 -21.88 -1.16
CA ASN A 192 -6.28 -22.42 0.14
C ASN A 192 -7.10 -21.78 1.26
N THR A 193 -8.37 -22.19 1.41
CA THR A 193 -9.25 -21.71 2.49
C THR A 193 -9.18 -22.62 3.72
N THR A 194 -9.03 -22.01 4.89
CA THR A 194 -9.17 -22.63 6.21
C THR A 194 -10.23 -21.89 7.02
N PHE A 195 -10.65 -22.45 8.16
CA PHE A 195 -11.72 -21.87 8.97
C PHE A 195 -11.31 -21.79 10.44
N ALA A 196 -11.60 -20.68 11.09
CA ALA A 196 -11.58 -20.57 12.54
C ALA A 196 -13.01 -20.62 13.08
N ILE A 197 -13.16 -21.02 14.34
CA ILE A 197 -14.47 -21.01 15.02
C ILE A 197 -14.41 -19.93 16.09
N ALA A 198 -14.95 -18.75 15.77
CA ALA A 198 -15.07 -17.67 16.71
C ALA A 198 -16.16 -17.99 17.74
N GLN A 199 -15.91 -17.68 19.00
CA GLN A 199 -16.89 -17.71 20.07
C GLN A 199 -17.14 -16.27 20.53
N VAL A 200 -18.40 -15.86 20.50
CA VAL A 200 -18.84 -14.52 20.88
C VAL A 200 -19.72 -14.61 22.13
N ASP A 201 -19.30 -13.95 23.21
CA ASP A 201 -20.04 -13.87 24.47
C ASP A 201 -21.07 -12.73 24.49
N GLU A 202 -21.89 -12.64 25.55
CA GLU A 202 -22.94 -11.61 25.66
C GLU A 202 -22.43 -10.16 25.70
N ALA A 203 -21.15 -9.96 26.03
CA ALA A 203 -20.51 -8.66 26.02
C ALA A 203 -19.80 -8.38 24.67
N ASP A 204 -20.07 -9.20 23.66
CA ASP A 204 -19.48 -9.15 22.32
C ASP A 204 -17.95 -9.33 22.29
N ASN A 205 -17.38 -9.99 23.31
CA ASN A 205 -15.98 -10.40 23.28
C ASN A 205 -15.82 -11.60 22.34
N ILE A 206 -14.80 -11.54 21.50
CA ILE A 206 -14.49 -12.56 20.49
C ILE A 206 -13.28 -13.38 20.96
N THR A 207 -13.42 -14.71 20.94
CA THR A 207 -12.32 -15.67 21.14
C THR A 207 -12.31 -16.71 20.02
N GLY A 208 -11.24 -17.53 19.90
CA GLY A 208 -11.17 -18.61 18.90
C GLY A 208 -10.75 -18.18 17.48
N VAL A 209 -10.26 -16.95 17.34
CA VAL A 209 -9.67 -16.34 16.12
C VAL A 209 -8.36 -15.63 16.51
N PRO A 210 -7.54 -15.13 15.56
CA PRO A 210 -6.40 -14.27 15.90
C PRO A 210 -6.81 -13.12 16.83
N SER A 211 -6.00 -12.79 17.83
CA SER A 211 -6.34 -11.77 18.84
C SER A 211 -6.39 -10.36 18.28
N ASP A 212 -5.73 -10.13 17.15
CA ASP A 212 -5.54 -8.84 16.50
C ASP A 212 -6.31 -8.73 15.17
N ILE A 213 -7.42 -9.48 15.02
CA ILE A 213 -8.28 -9.38 13.82
C ILE A 213 -8.69 -7.94 13.51
N SER A 214 -8.90 -7.65 12.23
CA SER A 214 -9.37 -6.35 11.75
C SER A 214 -10.69 -5.95 12.40
N LYS A 215 -10.90 -4.63 12.59
CA LYS A 215 -12.12 -4.08 13.20
C LYS A 215 -13.35 -4.44 12.37
N GLU A 216 -13.18 -4.45 11.05
CA GLU A 216 -14.21 -4.77 10.05
C GLU A 216 -14.63 -6.24 10.16
N LEU A 217 -13.68 -7.16 10.28
CA LEU A 217 -13.97 -8.58 10.47
C LEU A 217 -14.60 -8.84 11.85
N ALA A 218 -14.11 -8.18 12.91
CA ALA A 218 -14.67 -8.27 14.24
C ALA A 218 -16.14 -7.83 14.26
N ALA A 219 -16.46 -6.70 13.63
CA ALA A 219 -17.82 -6.20 13.50
C ALA A 219 -18.75 -7.19 12.79
N ASP A 220 -18.30 -7.81 11.70
CA ASP A 220 -19.08 -8.83 10.98
C ASP A 220 -19.31 -10.11 11.83
N ILE A 221 -18.30 -10.53 12.60
CA ILE A 221 -18.42 -11.69 13.51
C ILE A 221 -19.46 -11.38 14.60
N ILE A 222 -19.39 -10.20 15.21
CA ILE A 222 -20.34 -9.75 16.24
C ILE A 222 -21.75 -9.64 15.64
N ALA A 223 -21.90 -9.02 14.47
CA ALA A 223 -23.18 -8.90 13.79
C ALA A 223 -23.80 -10.27 13.45
N ALA A 224 -22.99 -11.22 12.97
CA ALA A 224 -23.42 -12.59 12.73
C ALA A 224 -23.89 -13.29 14.02
N ALA A 225 -23.17 -13.08 15.13
CA ALA A 225 -23.54 -13.64 16.42
C ALA A 225 -24.84 -13.02 16.97
N ASN A 226 -24.97 -11.70 16.92
CA ASN A 226 -26.14 -10.97 17.40
C ASN A 226 -27.40 -11.32 16.61
N LEU A 227 -27.31 -11.41 15.28
CA LEU A 227 -28.40 -11.88 14.44
C LEU A 227 -28.84 -13.30 14.85
N LYS A 228 -27.88 -14.17 15.17
CA LYS A 228 -28.20 -15.52 15.63
C LYS A 228 -28.88 -15.55 17.01
N ARG A 229 -28.49 -14.68 17.93
CA ARG A 229 -29.16 -14.54 19.24
C ARG A 229 -30.62 -14.14 19.08
N ILE A 230 -30.91 -13.22 18.15
CA ILE A 230 -32.27 -12.77 17.83
C ILE A 230 -33.09 -13.95 17.28
N GLU A 231 -32.57 -14.67 16.26
CA GLU A 231 -33.24 -15.85 15.69
C GLU A 231 -33.58 -16.91 16.76
N ASN A 232 -32.68 -17.13 17.72
CA ASN A 232 -32.89 -18.13 18.77
C ASN A 232 -33.94 -17.69 19.79
N LYS A 233 -34.07 -16.39 20.08
CA LYS A 233 -35.15 -15.85 20.92
C LYS A 233 -36.51 -16.03 20.23
N GLU A 234 -36.63 -15.67 18.96
CA GLU A 234 -37.88 -15.79 18.19
C GLU A 234 -38.34 -17.25 17.98
N LYS A 235 -37.40 -18.20 17.89
CA LYS A 235 -37.70 -19.64 17.80
C LYS A 235 -38.12 -20.27 19.12
N ASN A 236 -37.71 -19.73 20.26
CA ASN A 236 -38.23 -20.20 21.56
C ASN A 236 -39.73 -19.85 21.71
N ASP A 237 -40.21 -18.82 21.01
CA ASP A 237 -41.62 -18.42 21.00
C ASP A 237 -42.46 -19.16 19.92
N SER A 238 -41.82 -19.88 18.98
CA SER A 238 -42.49 -20.58 17.89
C SER A 238 -42.01 -22.03 17.76
N HIS A 239 -42.87 -23.01 18.05
CA HIS A 239 -42.58 -24.47 18.03
C HIS A 239 -42.30 -25.06 16.63
N ASN A 240 -41.30 -24.56 15.91
CA ASN A 240 -40.88 -25.10 14.61
C ASN A 240 -39.39 -25.49 14.61
N ASN A 241 -39.15 -26.80 14.76
CA ASN A 241 -37.83 -27.42 14.79
C ASN A 241 -37.30 -27.74 13.38
N SER A 242 -36.81 -26.73 12.65
CA SER A 242 -35.88 -26.97 11.55
C SER A 242 -34.51 -26.34 11.85
N SER A 243 -33.51 -27.20 12.06
CA SER A 243 -32.14 -26.86 12.45
C SER A 243 -31.22 -26.65 11.25
N LYS A 244 -31.65 -25.83 10.28
CA LYS A 244 -30.75 -25.43 9.20
C LYS A 244 -29.73 -24.44 9.77
N LEU A 245 -28.45 -24.71 9.57
CA LEU A 245 -27.37 -23.80 9.95
C LEU A 245 -27.57 -22.45 9.23
N SER A 246 -27.66 -21.37 10.00
CA SER A 246 -27.83 -20.01 9.47
C SER A 246 -26.52 -19.52 8.85
N LYS A 247 -26.64 -18.62 7.86
CA LYS A 247 -25.52 -17.94 7.23
C LYS A 247 -25.71 -16.44 7.33
N TYR A 248 -24.70 -15.74 7.80
CA TYR A 248 -24.62 -14.29 7.74
C TYR A 248 -23.83 -13.89 6.49
N ASN A 249 -24.45 -13.12 5.61
CA ASN A 249 -23.80 -12.66 4.38
C ASN A 249 -23.27 -11.24 4.59
N THR A 250 -22.02 -11.03 4.22
CA THR A 250 -21.36 -9.72 4.18
C THR A 250 -20.49 -9.64 2.92
N GLU A 251 -19.86 -8.51 2.67
CA GLU A 251 -18.98 -8.30 1.51
C GLU A 251 -17.60 -7.84 1.98
N SER A 252 -16.55 -8.09 1.19
CA SER A 252 -15.20 -7.61 1.49
C SER A 252 -15.18 -6.10 1.71
N HIS A 253 -14.31 -5.62 2.60
CA HIS A 253 -14.04 -4.20 2.71
C HIS A 253 -13.18 -3.74 1.53
N GLU A 254 -13.47 -2.58 0.96
CA GLU A 254 -12.58 -1.97 -0.02
C GLU A 254 -11.44 -1.28 0.73
N ASN A 255 -10.22 -1.78 0.57
CA ASN A 255 -9.05 -1.18 1.21
C ASN A 255 -8.79 0.18 0.56
N ARG A 256 -9.04 1.24 1.31
CA ARG A 256 -8.61 2.59 0.99
C ARG A 256 -7.31 2.86 1.73
N PHE A 257 -6.42 3.63 1.12
CA PHE A 257 -5.24 4.11 1.83
C PHE A 257 -5.65 5.13 2.90
N GLU A 258 -4.88 5.18 3.97
CA GLU A 258 -5.13 6.11 5.07
C GLU A 258 -4.88 7.56 4.64
N GLU A 259 -5.53 8.48 5.31
CA GLU A 259 -5.25 9.91 5.15
C GLU A 259 -4.02 10.26 5.98
N HIS A 260 -3.06 10.93 5.37
CA HIS A 260 -1.84 11.37 6.04
C HIS A 260 -1.87 12.88 6.22
N PHE A 261 -1.48 13.32 7.41
CA PHE A 261 -1.22 14.73 7.70
C PHE A 261 0.29 14.95 7.61
N ILE A 262 0.72 15.83 6.72
CA ILE A 262 2.12 16.09 6.39
C ILE A 262 2.42 17.59 6.42
N ASP A 263 3.71 17.93 6.46
CA ASP A 263 4.19 19.29 6.28
C ASP A 263 4.16 19.71 4.80
N GLU A 264 4.07 21.01 4.53
CA GLU A 264 4.07 21.53 3.15
C GLU A 264 5.37 21.22 2.38
N SER A 265 6.49 21.04 3.08
CA SER A 265 7.77 20.69 2.49
C SER A 265 7.87 19.21 2.07
N GLU A 266 6.96 18.35 2.52
CA GLU A 266 6.97 16.91 2.24
C GLU A 266 6.31 16.54 0.89
N PHE A 267 5.83 17.53 0.13
CA PHE A 267 5.28 17.31 -1.20
C PHE A 267 5.43 18.54 -2.11
N SER A 268 5.31 18.33 -3.42
CA SER A 268 5.20 19.42 -4.39
C SER A 268 4.32 19.03 -5.59
N ILE A 269 3.69 20.01 -6.22
CA ILE A 269 2.96 19.82 -7.49
C ILE A 269 3.91 20.15 -8.64
N ILE A 270 4.18 19.16 -9.47
CA ILE A 270 4.91 19.34 -10.72
C ILE A 270 3.89 19.68 -11.80
N SER A 271 4.01 20.87 -12.39
CA SER A 271 3.03 21.39 -13.36
C SER A 271 3.71 21.90 -14.61
N GLY A 272 3.22 21.49 -15.78
CA GLY A 272 3.75 21.93 -17.08
C GLY A 272 4.85 21.02 -17.63
N ALA A 273 5.04 21.09 -18.95
CA ALA A 273 5.83 20.12 -19.69
C ALA A 273 7.33 20.14 -19.34
N GLU A 274 7.91 21.34 -19.26
CA GLU A 274 9.33 21.53 -18.92
C GLU A 274 9.64 21.09 -17.49
N ASN A 275 8.80 21.47 -16.53
CA ASN A 275 8.95 21.04 -15.14
C ASN A 275 8.87 19.51 -14.99
N HIS A 276 8.05 18.81 -15.77
CA HIS A 276 8.02 17.34 -15.77
C HIS A 276 9.30 16.73 -16.35
N ARG A 277 9.85 17.32 -17.41
CA ARG A 277 11.12 16.88 -17.99
C ARG A 277 12.23 17.04 -16.95
N ASP A 278 12.33 18.23 -16.37
CA ASP A 278 13.40 18.58 -15.45
C ASP A 278 13.30 17.75 -14.17
N HIS A 279 12.08 17.52 -13.65
CA HIS A 279 11.82 16.59 -12.54
C HIS A 279 12.29 15.16 -12.86
N LEU A 280 11.93 14.61 -14.02
CA LEU A 280 12.37 13.25 -14.38
C LEU A 280 13.90 13.17 -14.47
N MET A 281 14.55 14.16 -15.07
CA MET A 281 16.01 14.18 -15.19
C MET A 281 16.68 14.30 -13.83
N ASP A 282 16.15 15.16 -12.95
CA ASP A 282 16.64 15.33 -11.59
C ASP A 282 16.53 14.02 -10.78
N MET A 283 15.38 13.34 -10.83
CA MET A 283 15.22 12.03 -10.16
C MET A 283 16.18 10.97 -10.71
N ILE A 284 16.48 10.96 -12.01
CA ILE A 284 17.45 10.03 -12.60
C ILE A 284 18.89 10.39 -12.16
N ASP A 285 19.24 11.67 -12.17
CA ASP A 285 20.58 12.16 -11.88
C ASP A 285 20.89 12.07 -10.37
N ASN A 286 19.90 12.22 -9.48
CA ASN A 286 20.09 12.19 -8.02
C ASN A 286 19.80 10.83 -7.36
N ALA A 287 19.31 9.83 -8.10
CA ALA A 287 19.09 8.49 -7.57
C ALA A 287 20.40 7.89 -7.03
N ILE A 288 20.38 7.35 -5.79
CA ILE A 288 21.56 6.74 -5.15
C ILE A 288 21.67 5.26 -5.52
N SER A 289 20.63 4.48 -5.21
CA SER A 289 20.70 3.02 -5.29
C SER A 289 19.59 2.43 -6.15
N ARG A 290 18.47 3.13 -6.31
CA ARG A 290 17.25 2.60 -6.88
C ARG A 290 16.47 3.67 -7.64
N ILE A 291 16.00 3.32 -8.83
CA ILE A 291 14.94 4.05 -9.54
C ILE A 291 14.02 3.07 -10.26
N ILE A 292 12.72 3.24 -10.06
CA ILE A 292 11.67 2.45 -10.67
C ILE A 292 10.74 3.42 -11.38
N ILE A 293 10.59 3.24 -12.69
CA ILE A 293 9.69 4.08 -13.50
C ILE A 293 8.61 3.18 -14.09
N HIS A 294 7.37 3.51 -13.78
CA HIS A 294 6.19 2.98 -14.44
C HIS A 294 5.58 4.04 -15.34
N SER A 295 5.37 3.71 -16.61
CA SER A 295 4.66 4.54 -17.58
C SER A 295 3.82 3.64 -18.47
N THR A 296 2.54 3.96 -18.66
CA THR A 296 1.66 3.12 -19.49
C THR A 296 2.21 2.87 -20.88
N PHE A 297 2.66 3.93 -21.54
CA PHE A 297 3.23 3.86 -22.87
C PHE A 297 4.73 4.19 -22.82
N ILE A 298 5.47 3.56 -23.71
CA ILE A 298 6.85 3.93 -24.05
C ILE A 298 6.89 4.28 -25.53
N GLN A 299 7.29 5.51 -25.85
CA GLN A 299 7.51 5.92 -27.23
C GLN A 299 9.00 5.86 -27.53
N LEU A 300 9.43 4.87 -28.33
CA LEU A 300 10.85 4.54 -28.56
C LEU A 300 11.74 5.74 -28.90
N LYS A 301 11.22 6.70 -29.68
CA LYS A 301 11.95 7.93 -30.05
C LYS A 301 12.18 8.85 -28.84
N ASN A 302 11.14 9.08 -28.05
CA ASN A 302 11.23 9.96 -26.87
C ASN A 302 12.03 9.28 -25.76
N PHE A 303 11.93 7.96 -25.66
CA PHE A 303 12.66 7.15 -24.69
C PHE A 303 14.17 7.18 -24.91
N GLN A 304 14.68 7.39 -26.14
CA GLN A 304 16.11 7.34 -26.44
C GLN A 304 16.95 8.28 -25.56
N VAL A 305 16.50 9.52 -25.35
CA VAL A 305 17.21 10.50 -24.53
C VAL A 305 17.19 10.11 -23.05
N ILE A 306 16.04 9.62 -22.57
CA ILE A 306 15.86 9.14 -21.20
C ILE A 306 16.73 7.88 -20.97
N PHE A 307 16.78 6.97 -21.93
CA PHE A 307 17.58 5.74 -21.89
C PHE A 307 19.06 6.05 -21.70
N GLN A 308 19.61 7.04 -22.40
CA GLN A 308 21.01 7.45 -22.23
C GLN A 308 21.29 7.94 -20.80
N LYS A 309 20.38 8.72 -20.22
CA LYS A 309 20.48 9.16 -18.83
C LYS A 309 20.40 8.01 -17.83
N LEU A 310 19.50 7.06 -18.05
CA LEU A 310 19.40 5.84 -17.24
C LEU A 310 20.67 4.98 -17.36
N VAL A 311 21.28 4.85 -18.54
CA VAL A 311 22.57 4.18 -18.70
C VAL A 311 23.65 4.84 -17.83
N CYS A 312 23.75 6.17 -17.82
CA CYS A 312 24.69 6.88 -16.95
C CYS A 312 24.43 6.59 -15.46
N SER A 313 23.17 6.55 -15.02
CA SER A 313 22.84 6.21 -13.63
C SER A 313 23.18 4.75 -13.30
N ALA A 314 22.91 3.80 -14.20
CA ALA A 314 23.31 2.41 -14.01
C ALA A 314 24.83 2.25 -13.91
N GLN A 315 25.60 3.02 -14.70
CA GLN A 315 27.07 3.03 -14.60
C GLN A 315 27.58 3.56 -13.25
N ARG A 316 26.78 4.36 -12.53
CA ARG A 316 27.08 4.79 -11.15
C ARG A 316 26.70 3.75 -10.09
N GLY A 317 26.10 2.63 -10.48
CA GLY A 317 25.66 1.57 -9.57
C GLY A 317 24.17 1.64 -9.19
N VAL A 318 23.40 2.56 -9.76
CA VAL A 318 21.95 2.67 -9.50
C VAL A 318 21.22 1.50 -10.16
N GLN A 319 20.35 0.83 -9.41
CA GLN A 319 19.47 -0.19 -9.96
C GLN A 319 18.21 0.44 -10.55
N ILE A 320 17.93 0.11 -11.81
CA ILE A 320 16.90 0.72 -12.67
C ILE A 320 15.93 -0.34 -13.14
N ASP A 321 14.65 -0.13 -12.86
CA ASP A 321 13.56 -0.98 -13.33
C ASP A 321 12.53 -0.17 -14.11
N ILE A 322 12.32 -0.53 -15.37
CA ILE A 322 11.32 0.08 -16.25
C ILE A 322 10.14 -0.86 -16.41
N LEU A 323 8.97 -0.40 -15.96
CA LEU A 323 7.68 -1.06 -16.08
C LEU A 323 6.78 -0.31 -17.06
N TRP A 324 5.94 -1.03 -17.80
CA TRP A 324 4.94 -0.41 -18.67
C TRP A 324 3.55 -1.03 -18.55
N GLY A 325 2.55 -0.29 -19.03
CA GLY A 325 1.14 -0.66 -18.94
C GLY A 325 0.54 -1.24 -20.21
N GLN A 326 1.02 -0.82 -21.38
CA GLN A 326 0.40 -1.11 -22.66
C GLN A 326 0.30 -2.61 -22.91
N GLU A 327 -0.94 -3.08 -23.06
CA GLU A 327 -1.24 -4.45 -23.41
C GLU A 327 -1.35 -4.65 -24.92
N GLU A 328 -1.29 -5.91 -25.33
CA GLU A 328 -1.60 -6.31 -26.70
C GLU A 328 -3.04 -5.88 -27.05
N PRO A 329 -3.24 -5.18 -28.17
CA PRO A 329 -4.57 -4.71 -28.56
C PRO A 329 -5.44 -5.87 -29.05
N ASP A 330 -6.73 -5.84 -28.72
CA ASP A 330 -7.71 -6.82 -29.23
C ASP A 330 -7.99 -6.65 -30.75
N ASP A 331 -7.74 -5.47 -31.30
CA ASP A 331 -7.94 -5.15 -32.73
C ASP A 331 -6.74 -5.59 -33.57
N GLU A 332 -6.96 -6.55 -34.48
CA GLU A 332 -5.94 -7.09 -35.40
C GLU A 332 -5.17 -6.00 -36.15
N ARG A 333 -5.79 -4.85 -36.44
CA ARG A 333 -5.15 -3.73 -37.15
C ARG A 333 -4.02 -3.09 -36.34
N ASN A 334 -4.07 -3.18 -35.01
CA ASN A 334 -3.11 -2.56 -34.11
C ASN A 334 -2.02 -3.54 -33.63
N ILE A 335 -2.18 -4.85 -33.85
CA ILE A 335 -1.20 -5.88 -33.46
C ILE A 335 0.16 -5.63 -34.11
N GLY A 336 0.19 -5.22 -35.39
CA GLY A 336 1.44 -4.91 -36.09
C GLY A 336 2.25 -3.80 -35.41
N SER A 337 1.58 -2.74 -34.95
CA SER A 337 2.21 -1.63 -34.22
C SER A 337 2.75 -2.09 -32.85
N TYR A 338 1.99 -2.94 -32.15
CA TYR A 338 2.42 -3.52 -30.89
C TYR A 338 3.66 -4.43 -31.05
N ASN A 339 3.71 -5.25 -32.10
CA ASN A 339 4.88 -6.09 -32.41
C ASN A 339 6.12 -5.25 -32.78
N GLN A 340 5.93 -4.14 -33.50
CA GLN A 340 7.01 -3.21 -33.81
C GLN A 340 7.54 -2.54 -32.52
N PHE A 341 6.65 -2.18 -31.61
CA PHE A 341 7.00 -1.65 -30.30
C PHE A 341 7.85 -2.66 -29.49
N LEU A 342 7.41 -3.92 -29.38
CA LEU A 342 8.16 -4.97 -28.70
C LEU A 342 9.54 -5.21 -29.31
N SER A 343 9.63 -5.20 -30.65
CA SER A 343 10.89 -5.33 -31.38
C SER A 343 11.84 -4.18 -31.08
N GLY A 344 11.34 -2.94 -31.02
CA GLY A 344 12.14 -1.78 -30.66
C GLY A 344 12.62 -1.77 -29.21
N LEU A 345 11.82 -2.30 -28.27
CA LEU A 345 12.24 -2.49 -26.88
C LEU A 345 13.32 -3.55 -26.74
N ALA A 346 13.28 -4.61 -27.57
CA ALA A 346 14.32 -5.63 -27.60
C ALA A 346 15.68 -5.02 -27.95
N VAL A 347 15.74 -4.03 -28.85
CA VAL A 347 16.98 -3.30 -29.17
C VAL A 347 17.58 -2.62 -27.94
N TYR A 348 16.76 -1.96 -27.11
CA TYR A 348 17.24 -1.34 -25.87
C TYR A 348 17.73 -2.38 -24.85
N ARG A 349 17.07 -3.54 -24.76
CA ARG A 349 17.53 -4.65 -23.91
C ARG A 349 18.86 -5.22 -24.36
N GLU A 350 19.02 -5.43 -25.66
CA GLU A 350 20.31 -5.87 -26.24
C GLU A 350 21.42 -4.87 -25.96
N GLU A 351 21.12 -3.56 -26.03
CA GLU A 351 22.09 -2.53 -25.71
C GLU A 351 22.52 -2.57 -24.23
N ILE A 352 21.58 -2.76 -23.30
CA ILE A 352 21.89 -2.99 -21.87
C ILE A 352 22.84 -4.18 -21.71
N VAL A 353 22.60 -5.29 -22.43
CA VAL A 353 23.45 -6.48 -22.39
C VAL A 353 24.86 -6.18 -22.94
N LYS A 354 24.95 -5.48 -24.07
CA LYS A 354 26.25 -5.08 -24.68
C LYS A 354 27.07 -4.19 -23.75
N LEU A 355 26.40 -3.32 -22.99
CA LEU A 355 27.02 -2.45 -21.99
C LEU A 355 27.38 -3.18 -20.68
N GLY A 356 27.01 -4.46 -20.52
CA GLY A 356 27.26 -5.23 -19.31
C GLY A 356 26.42 -4.79 -18.10
N LEU A 357 25.29 -4.12 -18.32
CA LEU A 357 24.48 -3.49 -17.27
C LEU A 357 23.30 -4.36 -16.82
N THR A 358 23.22 -5.62 -17.22
CA THR A 358 22.03 -6.48 -17.01
C THR A 358 21.66 -6.71 -15.54
N SER A 359 22.60 -6.61 -14.61
CA SER A 359 22.33 -6.70 -13.16
C SER A 359 21.74 -5.41 -12.57
N LEU A 360 21.92 -4.28 -13.25
CA LEU A 360 21.56 -2.96 -12.76
C LEU A 360 20.40 -2.34 -13.53
N PHE A 361 20.26 -2.59 -14.83
CA PHE A 361 19.23 -1.96 -15.64
C PHE A 361 18.35 -3.03 -16.30
N THR A 362 17.08 -3.08 -15.89
CA THR A 362 16.09 -4.00 -16.47
C THR A 362 14.92 -3.23 -17.07
N ILE A 363 14.62 -3.55 -18.33
CA ILE A 363 13.37 -3.18 -18.99
C ILE A 363 12.47 -4.43 -19.00
N HIS A 364 11.42 -4.45 -18.19
CA HIS A 364 10.61 -5.65 -17.95
C HIS A 364 9.78 -6.06 -19.17
N SER A 365 9.70 -7.37 -19.44
CA SER A 365 9.04 -7.93 -20.63
C SER A 365 7.52 -7.93 -20.54
N ASP A 366 7.01 -8.22 -19.36
CA ASP A 366 5.58 -8.37 -19.17
C ASP A 366 4.93 -7.02 -18.86
N PRO A 367 3.88 -6.62 -19.60
CA PRO A 367 3.12 -5.44 -19.25
C PRO A 367 2.40 -5.65 -17.91
N THR A 368 2.27 -4.55 -17.18
CA THR A 368 1.53 -4.48 -15.92
C THR A 368 0.01 -4.40 -16.11
N GLY A 369 -0.46 -3.97 -17.28
CA GLY A 369 -1.86 -3.64 -17.55
C GLY A 369 -2.34 -2.34 -16.91
N SER A 370 -1.48 -1.66 -16.15
CA SER A 370 -1.85 -0.44 -15.43
C SER A 370 -1.65 0.83 -16.25
N HIS A 371 -2.62 1.73 -16.16
CA HIS A 371 -2.58 3.08 -16.69
C HIS A 371 -1.99 4.12 -15.73
N ALA A 372 -1.48 3.72 -14.55
CA ALA A 372 -0.76 4.60 -13.66
C ALA A 372 0.53 5.13 -14.31
N LYS A 373 1.08 6.21 -13.74
CA LYS A 373 2.42 6.71 -14.07
C LYS A 373 3.12 7.10 -12.80
N VAL A 374 4.16 6.35 -12.48
CA VAL A 374 4.80 6.38 -11.17
C VAL A 374 6.31 6.46 -11.34
N ILE A 375 6.96 7.31 -10.56
CA ILE A 375 8.42 7.28 -10.35
C ILE A 375 8.64 6.98 -8.88
N VAL A 376 9.54 6.06 -8.56
CA VAL A 376 10.03 5.86 -7.19
C VAL A 376 11.55 5.79 -7.24
N CYS A 377 12.23 6.54 -6.38
CA CYS A 377 13.70 6.51 -6.26
C CYS A 377 14.13 6.82 -4.83
N ASP A 378 15.39 6.54 -4.51
CA ASP A 378 16.04 7.05 -3.31
C ASP A 378 17.05 8.16 -3.63
N THR A 379 17.08 9.19 -2.80
CA THR A 379 17.98 10.35 -2.94
C THR A 379 18.69 10.64 -1.63
N LEU A 380 19.78 11.43 -1.69
CA LEU A 380 20.52 11.80 -0.47
C LEU A 380 19.72 12.76 0.42
N GLU A 381 18.88 13.59 -0.21
CA GLU A 381 18.12 14.63 0.49
C GLU A 381 16.86 14.06 1.15
N TYR A 382 16.13 13.18 0.45
CA TYR A 382 14.79 12.76 0.85
C TYR A 382 14.71 11.30 1.31
N GLY A 383 15.78 10.52 1.15
CA GLY A 383 15.64 9.06 1.17
C GLY A 383 14.71 8.61 0.03
N TYR A 384 13.81 7.65 0.30
CA TYR A 384 12.86 7.18 -0.70
C TYR A 384 11.73 8.20 -0.94
N CYS A 385 11.56 8.61 -2.19
CA CYS A 385 10.52 9.52 -2.64
C CYS A 385 9.76 8.96 -3.85
N ALA A 386 8.57 9.50 -4.11
CA ALA A 386 7.71 9.03 -5.19
C ALA A 386 6.97 10.15 -5.92
N THR A 387 6.62 9.91 -7.19
CA THR A 387 5.82 10.82 -8.00
C THR A 387 4.68 10.06 -8.67
N ILE A 388 3.44 10.57 -8.59
CA ILE A 388 2.29 10.04 -9.31
C ILE A 388 1.61 11.17 -10.07
N GLY A 389 1.15 10.91 -11.29
CA GLY A 389 0.32 11.87 -11.97
C GLY A 389 -0.10 11.49 -13.38
N SER A 390 -0.35 12.53 -14.17
CA SER A 390 -0.91 12.39 -15.50
C SER A 390 0.14 12.09 -16.59
N CYS A 391 1.43 12.30 -16.31
CA CYS A 391 2.51 12.28 -17.28
C CYS A 391 2.92 10.86 -17.70
N ASN A 392 2.84 10.53 -19.00
CA ASN A 392 3.48 9.32 -19.51
C ASN A 392 4.99 9.56 -19.62
N TRP A 393 5.73 9.35 -18.54
CA TRP A 393 7.17 9.68 -18.41
C TRP A 393 8.03 9.21 -19.59
N LEU A 394 7.71 8.06 -20.16
CA LEU A 394 8.49 7.42 -21.23
C LEU A 394 7.90 7.62 -22.64
N ALA A 395 6.81 8.39 -22.76
CA ALA A 395 6.15 8.67 -24.04
C ALA A 395 5.77 10.14 -24.26
N SER A 396 5.70 10.97 -23.22
CA SER A 396 5.19 12.35 -23.27
C SER A 396 5.92 13.19 -24.32
N GLY A 397 7.25 13.08 -24.37
CA GLY A 397 8.08 14.02 -25.12
C GLY A 397 8.04 15.44 -24.54
N PHE A 398 7.38 15.62 -23.39
CA PHE A 398 7.31 16.86 -22.62
C PHE A 398 6.88 18.06 -23.47
N ASN A 399 5.81 17.87 -24.26
CA ASN A 399 5.26 18.86 -25.19
C ASN A 399 3.78 19.22 -24.91
N ARG A 400 3.20 18.69 -23.84
CA ARG A 400 1.82 18.92 -23.42
C ARG A 400 1.80 19.36 -21.97
N TYR A 401 0.78 20.11 -21.59
CA TYR A 401 0.60 20.46 -20.19
C TYR A 401 0.21 19.21 -19.39
N GLU A 402 1.00 18.88 -18.38
CA GLU A 402 0.83 17.73 -17.50
C GLU A 402 0.86 18.21 -16.04
N CYS A 403 0.30 17.41 -15.15
CA CYS A 403 0.29 17.68 -13.71
C CYS A 403 0.55 16.37 -12.95
N SER A 404 1.45 16.43 -11.96
CA SER A 404 1.83 15.30 -11.10
C SER A 404 2.12 15.80 -9.68
N VAL A 405 2.07 14.90 -8.71
CA VAL A 405 2.41 15.18 -7.32
C VAL A 405 3.65 14.37 -6.95
N PHE A 406 4.66 15.07 -6.44
CA PHE A 406 5.87 14.51 -5.86
C PHE A 406 5.73 14.50 -4.33
N VAL A 407 6.09 13.39 -3.69
CA VAL A 407 6.06 13.23 -2.23
C VAL A 407 7.39 12.68 -1.73
N THR A 408 7.82 13.18 -0.58
CA THR A 408 9.00 12.72 0.17
C THR A 408 8.59 12.10 1.51
N ASN A 409 7.31 12.19 1.89
CA ASN A 409 6.80 11.55 3.08
C ASN A 409 6.93 10.02 3.00
N ASN A 410 7.61 9.45 3.99
CA ASN A 410 7.96 8.05 3.97
C ASN A 410 6.75 7.10 4.03
N SER A 411 5.66 7.46 4.72
CA SER A 411 4.45 6.63 4.77
C SER A 411 3.80 6.50 3.38
N LEU A 412 3.63 7.64 2.70
CA LEU A 412 3.09 7.66 1.33
C LEU A 412 4.01 6.91 0.36
N THR A 413 5.33 7.12 0.43
CA THR A 413 6.27 6.40 -0.44
C THR A 413 6.22 4.89 -0.21
N THR A 414 6.04 4.45 1.03
CA THR A 414 5.92 3.03 1.39
C THR A 414 4.65 2.41 0.82
N GLU A 415 3.51 3.10 0.90
CA GLU A 415 2.26 2.67 0.27
C GLU A 415 2.40 2.57 -1.25
N ILE A 416 3.13 3.49 -1.88
CA ILE A 416 3.42 3.43 -3.32
C ILE A 416 4.30 2.22 -3.65
N LEU A 417 5.33 1.93 -2.85
CA LEU A 417 6.15 0.74 -3.03
C LEU A 417 5.31 -0.55 -2.89
N ASP A 418 4.35 -0.59 -1.97
CA ASP A 418 3.41 -1.70 -1.84
C ASP A 418 2.55 -1.90 -3.10
N ILE A 419 2.03 -0.81 -3.67
CA ILE A 419 1.30 -0.83 -4.95
C ILE A 419 2.23 -1.34 -6.08
N MET A 420 3.45 -0.80 -6.17
CA MET A 420 4.43 -1.16 -7.19
C MET A 420 4.90 -2.63 -7.06
N SER A 421 4.96 -3.17 -5.85
CA SER A 421 5.21 -4.61 -5.60
C SER A 421 4.09 -5.48 -6.18
N ILE A 422 2.83 -5.03 -6.12
CA ILE A 422 1.72 -5.75 -6.76
C ILE A 422 1.77 -5.58 -8.29
N MET A 423 1.94 -4.35 -8.78
CA MET A 423 1.95 -4.05 -10.22
C MET A 423 3.08 -4.77 -10.96
N SER A 424 4.26 -4.88 -10.34
CA SER A 424 5.43 -5.56 -10.94
C SER A 424 5.23 -7.05 -11.19
N ARG A 425 4.20 -7.69 -10.62
CA ARG A 425 3.83 -9.10 -10.92
C ARG A 425 3.29 -9.29 -12.34
N GLY A 426 2.92 -8.19 -13.02
CA GLY A 426 2.39 -8.21 -14.37
C GLY A 426 1.13 -9.05 -14.51
N LYS A 427 0.85 -9.50 -15.74
CA LYS A 427 -0.29 -10.38 -16.05
C LYS A 427 -0.25 -11.73 -15.34
N SER A 428 0.94 -12.24 -15.02
CA SER A 428 1.08 -13.52 -14.32
C SER A 428 0.41 -13.50 -12.95
N ARG A 429 0.37 -12.33 -12.30
CA ARG A 429 -0.05 -12.13 -10.90
C ARG A 429 0.74 -12.97 -9.88
N VAL A 430 1.81 -13.62 -10.32
CA VAL A 430 2.74 -14.39 -9.50
C VAL A 430 3.88 -13.46 -9.07
N SER A 431 4.40 -13.66 -7.86
CA SER A 431 5.54 -12.87 -7.38
C SER A 431 6.78 -13.22 -8.21
N ASN A 432 7.56 -12.20 -8.54
CA ASN A 432 8.83 -12.31 -9.23
C ASN A 432 9.94 -11.63 -8.41
N TYR A 433 11.17 -11.64 -8.93
CA TYR A 433 12.30 -11.04 -8.22
C TYR A 433 12.05 -9.54 -7.93
N LEU A 434 11.49 -8.81 -8.89
CA LEU A 434 11.21 -7.39 -8.74
C LEU A 434 10.18 -7.15 -7.63
N SER A 435 9.02 -7.82 -7.66
CA SER A 435 7.98 -7.64 -6.64
C SER A 435 8.48 -7.94 -5.23
N LYS A 436 9.36 -8.95 -5.09
CA LYS A 436 10.02 -9.31 -3.82
C LYS A 436 10.99 -8.23 -3.37
N SER A 437 11.85 -7.73 -4.27
CA SER A 437 12.79 -6.65 -3.96
C SER A 437 12.08 -5.38 -3.51
N ILE A 438 11.03 -4.96 -4.22
CA ILE A 438 10.22 -3.78 -3.86
C ILE A 438 9.53 -3.99 -2.50
N SER A 439 9.00 -5.19 -2.26
CA SER A 439 8.35 -5.49 -0.97
C SER A 439 9.32 -5.47 0.21
N ALA A 440 10.59 -5.87 -0.01
CA ALA A 440 11.62 -5.80 1.01
C ALA A 440 11.96 -4.34 1.35
N ILE A 441 12.04 -3.46 0.35
CA ILE A 441 12.23 -2.02 0.58
C ILE A 441 11.06 -1.44 1.38
N SER A 442 9.82 -1.67 0.92
CA SER A 442 8.61 -1.24 1.65
C SER A 442 8.61 -1.73 3.10
N TYR A 443 8.98 -3.00 3.28
CA TYR A 443 9.05 -3.61 4.59
C TYR A 443 10.08 -2.95 5.54
N GLU A 444 11.28 -2.67 5.06
CA GLU A 444 12.30 -1.98 5.85
C GLU A 444 11.91 -0.54 6.19
N LEU A 445 11.23 0.16 5.26
CA LEU A 445 10.65 1.48 5.54
C LEU A 445 9.57 1.41 6.63
N LYS A 446 8.66 0.41 6.58
CA LYS A 446 7.65 0.20 7.63
C LYS A 446 8.26 0.05 9.02
N LYS A 447 9.42 -0.63 9.13
CA LYS A 447 10.13 -0.80 10.40
C LYS A 447 10.65 0.52 10.96
N THR A 448 11.12 1.41 10.10
CA THR A 448 11.64 2.71 10.54
C THR A 448 10.54 3.60 11.15
N PHE A 449 9.29 3.47 10.67
CA PHE A 449 8.15 4.20 11.24
C PHE A 449 7.72 3.71 12.61
N HIS A 450 7.68 2.40 12.83
CA HIS A 450 7.22 1.84 14.11
C HIS A 450 8.10 2.22 15.29
N ASN A 451 9.37 2.54 15.05
CA ASN A 451 10.31 3.00 16.08
C ASN A 451 10.31 4.53 16.25
N SER A 452 9.67 5.26 15.35
CA SER A 452 9.54 6.71 15.42
C SER A 452 8.29 7.02 16.25
N THR A 453 8.48 7.60 17.45
CA THR A 453 7.35 8.14 18.21
C THR A 453 6.66 9.17 17.31
N PRO A 454 5.31 9.20 17.20
CA PRO A 454 4.66 10.28 16.47
C PRO A 454 5.02 11.58 17.16
N GLU A 455 6.01 12.29 16.62
CA GLU A 455 6.24 13.66 17.02
C GLU A 455 4.92 14.37 16.76
N LEU A 456 4.37 14.97 17.82
CA LEU A 456 3.33 15.98 17.71
C LEU A 456 3.94 17.19 17.00
N SER A 457 4.23 17.04 15.71
CA SER A 457 4.69 18.12 14.85
C SER A 457 3.52 19.06 14.67
N GLN A 458 3.57 20.20 15.34
CA GLN A 458 2.54 21.25 15.37
C GLN A 458 2.28 21.91 13.99
N ASN A 459 2.95 21.47 12.92
CA ASN A 459 2.94 22.09 11.59
C ASN A 459 2.33 21.24 10.46
N LYS A 460 1.75 20.07 10.75
CA LYS A 460 1.10 19.24 9.72
C LYS A 460 -0.24 19.84 9.29
N ASN A 461 -0.20 20.68 8.26
CA ASN A 461 -1.35 21.46 7.78
C ASN A 461 -1.88 20.98 6.42
N VAL A 462 -1.27 19.95 5.84
CA VAL A 462 -1.69 19.35 4.57
C VAL A 462 -2.23 17.96 4.85
N LYS A 463 -3.46 17.73 4.38
CA LYS A 463 -4.06 16.41 4.36
C LYS A 463 -3.89 15.82 2.95
N ILE A 464 -3.28 14.65 2.84
CA ILE A 464 -2.98 14.00 1.57
C ILE A 464 -3.30 12.51 1.62
N LYS A 465 -3.76 11.95 0.50
CA LYS A 465 -4.11 10.53 0.40
C LYS A 465 -3.86 9.99 -1.00
N ILE A 466 -3.36 8.76 -1.10
CA ILE A 466 -3.32 8.01 -2.36
C ILE A 466 -4.74 7.57 -2.73
N VAL A 467 -5.15 7.88 -3.97
CA VAL A 467 -6.45 7.54 -4.52
C VAL A 467 -6.30 6.43 -5.54
N THR A 468 -6.99 5.31 -5.31
CA THR A 468 -7.05 4.18 -6.24
C THR A 468 -8.14 4.38 -7.29
N LYS A 469 -8.08 3.63 -8.39
CA LYS A 469 -9.04 3.73 -9.51
C LYS A 469 -10.50 3.74 -9.05
N ASN A 470 -10.86 2.84 -8.15
CA ASN A 470 -12.24 2.65 -7.69
C ASN A 470 -12.79 3.82 -6.86
N GLU A 471 -11.92 4.66 -6.29
CA GLU A 471 -12.33 5.80 -5.46
C GLU A 471 -12.58 7.08 -6.27
N HIS A 472 -12.21 7.13 -7.56
CA HIS A 472 -12.22 8.39 -8.32
C HIS A 472 -13.61 9.02 -8.44
N HIS A 473 -14.64 8.21 -8.68
CA HIS A 473 -16.00 8.73 -8.80
C HIS A 473 -16.55 9.21 -7.44
N ASP A 474 -16.06 8.67 -6.31
CA ASP A 474 -16.47 9.14 -4.98
C ASP A 474 -16.07 10.60 -4.78
N TYR A 475 -14.88 11.00 -5.25
CA TYR A 475 -14.42 12.40 -5.17
C TYR A 475 -15.26 13.37 -6.02
N VAL A 476 -15.94 12.88 -7.06
CA VAL A 476 -16.88 13.69 -7.84
C VAL A 476 -18.18 13.90 -7.07
N LEU A 477 -18.62 12.89 -6.33
CA LEU A 477 -19.75 13.01 -5.40
C LEU A 477 -19.39 13.93 -4.24
N ASP A 478 -18.18 13.83 -3.70
CA ASP A 478 -17.69 14.73 -2.66
C ASP A 478 -17.65 16.18 -3.16
N ALA A 479 -17.17 16.43 -4.37
CA ALA A 479 -17.19 17.75 -4.97
C ALA A 479 -18.63 18.25 -5.19
N ARG A 480 -19.55 17.41 -5.66
CA ARG A 480 -20.97 17.75 -5.80
C ARG A 480 -21.59 18.17 -4.46
N ASP A 481 -21.30 17.41 -3.40
CA ASP A 481 -21.96 17.57 -2.11
C ASP A 481 -21.35 18.69 -1.25
N ASN A 482 -20.05 18.97 -1.41
CA ASN A 482 -19.32 19.85 -0.51
C ASN A 482 -18.84 21.17 -1.14
N ALA A 483 -18.74 21.27 -2.46
CA ALA A 483 -18.26 22.50 -3.10
C ALA A 483 -19.17 23.70 -2.80
N GLN A 484 -18.57 24.84 -2.48
CA GLN A 484 -19.30 26.07 -2.13
C GLN A 484 -19.24 27.14 -3.21
N HIS A 485 -18.14 27.18 -3.97
CA HIS A 485 -17.82 28.26 -4.90
C HIS A 485 -17.48 27.76 -6.30
N SER A 486 -16.71 26.68 -6.42
CA SER A 486 -16.25 26.23 -7.74
C SER A 486 -15.97 24.74 -7.82
N ILE A 487 -16.13 24.18 -9.02
CA ILE A 487 -15.63 22.86 -9.38
C ILE A 487 -14.84 22.99 -10.68
N PHE A 488 -13.65 22.41 -10.72
CA PHE A 488 -12.77 22.41 -11.88
C PHE A 488 -12.42 20.97 -12.28
N ILE A 489 -12.56 20.65 -13.57
CA ILE A 489 -12.14 19.37 -14.14
C ILE A 489 -11.26 19.61 -15.36
N ALA A 490 -10.05 19.05 -15.35
CA ALA A 490 -9.23 18.89 -16.55
C ALA A 490 -9.17 17.40 -16.93
N SER A 491 -9.45 17.08 -18.18
CA SER A 491 -9.30 15.73 -18.74
C SER A 491 -8.59 15.80 -20.08
N HIS A 492 -7.78 14.79 -20.42
CA HIS A 492 -7.22 14.74 -21.78
C HIS A 492 -8.28 14.35 -22.81
N ARG A 493 -9.23 13.50 -22.42
CA ARG A 493 -10.22 12.88 -23.31
C ARG A 493 -11.64 13.01 -22.79
N ILE A 494 -12.58 13.20 -23.71
CA ILE A 494 -14.03 13.12 -23.46
C ILE A 494 -14.67 11.97 -24.25
N SER A 495 -15.65 11.30 -23.66
CA SER A 495 -16.53 10.28 -24.28
C SER A 495 -17.87 10.19 -23.55
N ASN A 496 -18.79 9.38 -24.07
CA ASN A 496 -20.10 9.12 -23.45
C ASN A 496 -20.00 8.44 -22.08
N ASN A 497 -18.84 7.90 -21.70
CA ASN A 497 -18.62 7.28 -20.39
C ASN A 497 -18.71 8.30 -19.24
N ALA A 498 -18.53 9.60 -19.51
CA ALA A 498 -18.61 10.65 -18.51
C ALA A 498 -20.04 10.92 -18.00
N GLU A 499 -21.06 10.60 -18.79
CA GLU A 499 -22.41 11.11 -18.60
C GLU A 499 -23.00 10.81 -17.22
N ARG A 500 -23.02 9.54 -16.83
CA ARG A 500 -23.57 9.11 -15.54
C ARG A 500 -22.66 9.41 -14.35
N PRO A 501 -21.36 9.05 -14.35
CA PRO A 501 -20.54 9.19 -13.15
C PRO A 501 -20.04 10.61 -12.92
N ILE A 502 -20.00 11.46 -13.94
CA ILE A 502 -19.45 12.83 -13.84
C ILE A 502 -20.50 13.88 -14.14
N LEU A 503 -21.09 13.88 -15.33
CA LEU A 503 -21.92 15.00 -15.78
C LEU A 503 -23.23 15.11 -14.98
N THR A 504 -23.88 13.98 -14.72
CA THR A 504 -25.15 13.95 -13.96
C THR A 504 -24.98 14.48 -12.53
N PRO A 505 -23.96 14.05 -11.74
CA PRO A 505 -23.64 14.68 -10.47
C PRO A 505 -23.43 16.19 -10.53
N LEU A 506 -22.66 16.69 -11.52
CA LEU A 506 -22.37 18.13 -11.61
C LEU A 506 -23.59 18.96 -12.01
N ILE A 507 -24.49 18.42 -12.85
CA ILE A 507 -25.78 19.06 -13.14
C ILE A 507 -26.64 19.11 -11.86
N SER A 508 -26.59 18.06 -11.03
CA SER A 508 -27.28 18.05 -9.74
C SER A 508 -26.75 19.13 -8.80
N SER A 509 -25.42 19.34 -8.70
CA SER A 509 -24.87 20.38 -7.83
C SER A 509 -25.30 21.79 -8.25
N MET A 510 -25.47 22.04 -9.56
CA MET A 510 -26.01 23.32 -10.05
C MET A 510 -27.48 23.53 -9.69
N THR A 511 -28.24 22.45 -9.48
CA THR A 511 -29.63 22.51 -9.02
C THR A 511 -29.71 22.84 -7.53
N ASP A 512 -28.76 22.34 -6.74
CA ASP A 512 -28.70 22.55 -5.29
C ASP A 512 -28.04 23.89 -4.92
N ASN A 513 -27.06 24.35 -5.71
CA ASN A 513 -26.36 25.61 -5.52
C ASN A 513 -26.07 26.32 -6.86
N ASN A 514 -27.01 27.17 -7.28
CA ASN A 514 -26.93 27.91 -8.55
C ASN A 514 -25.78 28.95 -8.60
N ASN A 515 -25.06 29.19 -7.50
CA ASN A 515 -23.91 30.10 -7.46
C ASN A 515 -22.58 29.38 -7.74
N LEU A 516 -22.58 28.07 -7.92
CA LEU A 516 -21.36 27.32 -8.25
C LEU A 516 -20.84 27.67 -9.65
N ASN A 517 -19.53 27.85 -9.74
CA ASN A 517 -18.84 27.98 -11.01
C ASN A 517 -18.17 26.65 -11.39
N ILE A 518 -18.74 25.95 -12.38
CA ILE A 518 -18.23 24.65 -12.84
C ILE A 518 -17.55 24.79 -14.21
N ASN A 519 -16.23 24.56 -14.25
CA ASN A 519 -15.42 24.64 -15.46
C ASN A 519 -14.77 23.29 -15.79
N MET A 520 -15.01 22.80 -17.00
CA MET A 520 -14.48 21.54 -17.48
C MET A 520 -13.68 21.75 -18.76
N TYR A 521 -12.51 21.13 -18.84
CA TYR A 521 -11.61 21.21 -19.98
C TYR A 521 -11.29 19.83 -20.53
N TYR A 522 -11.33 19.71 -21.86
CA TYR A 522 -10.89 18.51 -22.59
C TYR A 522 -9.95 18.85 -23.74
N SER A 523 -9.13 17.89 -24.19
CA SER A 523 -8.20 18.12 -25.32
C SER A 523 -8.54 17.31 -26.56
N SER A 524 -9.08 16.10 -26.40
CA SER A 524 -9.33 15.16 -27.49
C SER A 524 -10.64 14.38 -27.31
N LEU A 525 -11.22 13.92 -28.42
CA LEU A 525 -12.40 13.07 -28.42
C LEU A 525 -11.99 11.59 -28.34
N SER A 526 -12.85 10.76 -27.75
CA SER A 526 -12.64 9.33 -27.62
C SER A 526 -13.96 8.57 -27.52
N GLY A 527 -13.93 7.23 -27.61
CA GLY A 527 -15.13 6.40 -27.41
C GLY A 527 -16.21 6.57 -28.47
N GLY A 528 -15.83 6.98 -29.69
CA GLY A 528 -16.76 7.08 -30.84
C GLY A 528 -17.66 8.31 -30.83
N ILE A 529 -17.49 9.24 -29.89
CA ILE A 529 -18.26 10.50 -29.88
C ILE A 529 -17.90 11.34 -31.12
N ASN A 530 -18.92 11.79 -31.85
CA ASN A 530 -18.75 12.70 -32.98
C ASN A 530 -18.94 14.17 -32.55
N THR A 531 -18.67 15.11 -33.46
CA THR A 531 -18.78 16.55 -33.17
C THR A 531 -20.20 16.99 -32.84
N GLN A 532 -21.22 16.40 -33.47
CA GLN A 532 -22.62 16.73 -33.20
C GLN A 532 -23.04 16.31 -31.78
N GLN A 533 -22.70 15.09 -31.37
CA GLN A 533 -22.96 14.62 -30.00
C GLN A 533 -22.25 15.47 -28.95
N LEU A 534 -21.05 15.94 -29.26
CA LEU A 534 -20.32 16.85 -28.38
C LEU A 534 -20.99 18.22 -28.26
N GLU A 535 -21.53 18.75 -29.36
CA GLU A 535 -22.34 19.97 -29.35
C GLU A 535 -23.59 19.78 -28.49
N GLU A 536 -24.30 18.67 -28.63
CA GLU A 536 -25.47 18.32 -27.80
C GLU A 536 -25.12 18.27 -26.29
N ILE A 537 -24.00 17.62 -25.93
CA ILE A 537 -23.51 17.59 -24.54
C ILE A 537 -23.15 19.00 -24.07
N SER A 538 -22.44 19.77 -24.89
CA SER A 538 -22.01 21.12 -24.53
C SER A 538 -23.19 22.07 -24.34
N ASP A 539 -24.22 21.94 -25.17
CA ASP A 539 -25.43 22.75 -25.09
C ASP A 539 -26.22 22.40 -23.84
N SER A 540 -26.39 21.11 -23.53
CA SER A 540 -27.04 20.65 -22.30
C SER A 540 -26.30 21.14 -21.04
N LEU A 541 -24.97 21.08 -21.02
CA LEU A 541 -24.18 21.60 -19.90
C LEU A 541 -24.32 23.12 -19.76
N ARG A 542 -24.31 23.85 -20.88
CA ARG A 542 -24.46 25.31 -20.90
C ARG A 542 -25.84 25.75 -20.40
N GLU A 543 -26.90 25.03 -20.74
CA GLU A 543 -28.26 25.26 -20.21
C GLU A 543 -28.32 25.11 -18.68
N ASN A 544 -27.46 24.28 -18.11
CA ASN A 544 -27.32 24.08 -16.66
C ASN A 544 -26.22 24.96 -16.03
N GLY A 545 -25.68 25.94 -16.76
CA GLY A 545 -24.66 26.87 -16.24
C GLY A 545 -23.25 26.28 -16.09
N ILE A 546 -22.97 25.14 -16.73
CA ILE A 546 -21.67 24.46 -16.70
C ILE A 546 -20.88 24.78 -17.97
N VAL A 547 -19.60 25.13 -17.81
CA VAL A 547 -18.70 25.43 -18.93
C VAL A 547 -17.92 24.18 -19.32
N LEU A 548 -17.97 23.80 -20.61
CA LEU A 548 -17.14 22.75 -21.20
C LEU A 548 -16.34 23.30 -22.37
N GLU A 549 -15.01 23.32 -22.25
CA GLU A 549 -14.13 23.92 -23.25
C GLU A 549 -13.03 22.99 -23.75
N LYS A 550 -12.68 23.14 -25.04
CA LYS A 550 -11.56 22.43 -25.63
C LYS A 550 -10.25 23.19 -25.41
N LYS A 551 -9.34 22.66 -24.60
CA LYS A 551 -8.01 23.24 -24.40
C LYS A 551 -7.09 22.87 -25.58
N LYS A 552 -6.66 23.87 -26.35
CA LYS A 552 -5.79 23.69 -27.54
C LYS A 552 -4.37 24.23 -27.37
N ASN A 553 -4.18 25.28 -26.56
CA ASN A 553 -2.90 25.97 -26.41
C ASN A 553 -2.61 26.28 -24.93
N PRO A 554 -1.67 25.56 -24.29
CA PRO A 554 -1.12 24.28 -24.72
C PRO A 554 -2.19 23.17 -24.70
N ILE A 555 -1.97 22.09 -25.46
CA ILE A 555 -2.80 20.88 -25.33
C ILE A 555 -2.59 20.34 -23.90
N SER A 556 -3.69 20.13 -23.18
CA SER A 556 -3.63 19.56 -21.83
C SER A 556 -3.72 18.04 -21.86
N HIS A 557 -2.74 17.37 -21.27
CA HIS A 557 -2.78 15.96 -20.92
C HIS A 557 -3.06 15.76 -19.40
N ALA A 558 -3.16 16.86 -18.65
CA ALA A 558 -3.44 16.86 -17.22
C ALA A 558 -4.84 16.29 -16.92
N LYS A 559 -4.94 15.69 -15.73
CA LYS A 559 -6.13 15.00 -15.24
C LYS A 559 -6.32 15.41 -13.79
N ILE A 560 -7.23 16.36 -13.61
CA ILE A 560 -7.37 17.12 -12.37
C ILE A 560 -8.85 17.25 -12.07
N LEU A 561 -9.21 16.98 -10.82
CA LEU A 561 -10.46 17.41 -10.22
C LEU A 561 -10.11 18.35 -9.08
N SER A 562 -10.79 19.47 -8.95
CA SER A 562 -10.64 20.38 -7.81
C SER A 562 -11.99 20.98 -7.48
N TRP A 563 -12.22 21.29 -6.21
CA TRP A 563 -13.33 22.11 -5.80
C TRP A 563 -12.89 23.16 -4.81
N ASP A 564 -13.58 24.30 -4.89
CA ASP A 564 -13.20 25.54 -4.25
C ASP A 564 -11.74 25.90 -4.56
N ASN A 565 -10.97 26.31 -3.56
CA ASN A 565 -9.54 26.59 -3.72
C ASN A 565 -8.66 25.67 -2.87
N ASP A 566 -9.27 24.78 -2.09
CA ASP A 566 -8.61 24.09 -0.98
C ASP A 566 -8.49 22.58 -1.20
N HIS A 567 -9.14 22.04 -2.25
CA HIS A 567 -9.15 20.62 -2.56
C HIS A 567 -8.70 20.36 -3.99
N ILE A 568 -7.82 19.39 -4.18
CA ILE A 568 -7.36 18.96 -5.51
C ILE A 568 -7.07 17.46 -5.54
N LEU A 569 -7.42 16.83 -6.65
CA LEU A 569 -7.06 15.45 -6.98
C LEU A 569 -6.36 15.44 -8.34
N ILE A 570 -5.07 15.07 -8.33
CA ILE A 570 -4.24 14.90 -9.53
C ILE A 570 -4.03 13.41 -9.77
N THR A 571 -4.33 12.92 -10.97
CA THR A 571 -4.41 11.48 -11.24
C THR A 571 -3.92 11.08 -12.63
N SER A 572 -3.76 9.78 -12.86
CA SER A 572 -3.62 9.18 -14.19
C SER A 572 -4.96 8.89 -14.90
N LEU A 573 -6.09 8.91 -14.18
CA LEU A 573 -7.44 8.63 -14.69
C LEU A 573 -8.03 9.77 -15.54
N ASN A 574 -8.53 9.46 -16.75
CA ASN A 574 -9.23 10.45 -17.57
C ASN A 574 -10.66 10.67 -17.10
N TRP A 575 -10.91 11.75 -16.36
CA TRP A 575 -12.22 12.09 -15.79
C TRP A 575 -13.38 11.96 -16.78
N LEU A 576 -13.24 12.53 -17.97
CA LEU A 576 -14.35 12.62 -18.93
C LEU A 576 -14.42 11.45 -19.92
N SER A 577 -13.68 10.35 -19.72
CA SER A 577 -13.74 9.22 -20.66
C SER A 577 -13.42 7.84 -20.11
N ALA A 578 -12.71 7.76 -18.98
CA ALA A 578 -12.36 6.50 -18.34
C ALA A 578 -13.46 6.05 -17.36
N SER A 579 -13.44 4.75 -17.05
CA SER A 579 -14.24 4.15 -15.99
C SER A 579 -13.40 3.99 -14.73
N ALA A 580 -13.95 4.33 -13.57
CA ALA A 580 -13.37 4.03 -12.27
C ALA A 580 -13.54 2.55 -11.84
N TYR A 581 -14.13 1.67 -12.65
CA TYR A 581 -14.29 0.26 -12.30
C TYR A 581 -13.12 -0.61 -12.76
N GLY A 582 -12.69 -1.55 -11.93
CA GLY A 582 -11.76 -2.61 -12.31
C GLY A 582 -10.72 -2.92 -11.24
N ASN A 583 -9.49 -3.15 -11.68
CA ASN A 583 -8.37 -3.34 -10.77
C ASN A 583 -7.99 -1.97 -10.15
N PRO A 584 -7.93 -1.86 -8.81
CA PRO A 584 -7.72 -0.58 -8.11
C PRO A 584 -6.40 0.11 -8.50
N TYR A 585 -5.39 -0.63 -8.95
CA TYR A 585 -4.07 -0.09 -9.29
C TYR A 585 -3.89 0.20 -10.78
N ASP A 586 -4.95 0.09 -11.59
CA ASP A 586 -4.87 0.49 -12.99
C ASP A 586 -4.73 2.01 -13.14
N GLU A 587 -5.29 2.80 -12.22
CA GLU A 587 -5.17 4.25 -12.23
C GLU A 587 -4.92 4.71 -10.79
N LEU A 588 -4.05 5.70 -10.62
CA LEU A 588 -3.63 6.21 -9.31
C LEU A 588 -3.60 7.73 -9.33
N GLY A 589 -3.86 8.32 -8.18
CA GLY A 589 -3.72 9.76 -7.97
C GLY A 589 -3.44 10.12 -6.52
N PHE A 590 -3.32 11.42 -6.29
CA PHE A 590 -3.24 12.01 -4.96
C PHE A 590 -4.36 13.01 -4.76
N TYR A 591 -5.14 12.79 -3.71
CA TYR A 591 -6.02 13.81 -3.15
C TYR A 591 -5.23 14.65 -2.16
N ILE A 592 -5.36 15.97 -2.24
CA ILE A 592 -4.70 16.94 -1.37
C ILE A 592 -5.75 17.96 -0.92
N GLU A 593 -5.81 18.17 0.38
CA GLU A 593 -6.56 19.23 1.03
C GLU A 593 -5.57 20.17 1.74
N LYS A 594 -5.51 21.38 1.23
CA LYS A 594 -4.65 22.46 1.72
C LYS A 594 -5.21 23.79 1.22
N LYS A 595 -5.30 24.76 2.12
CA LYS A 595 -5.77 26.11 1.79
C LYS A 595 -5.03 26.69 0.58
N GLY A 596 -5.79 27.08 -0.44
CA GLY A 596 -5.28 27.73 -1.64
C GLY A 596 -4.50 26.83 -2.62
N ILE A 597 -4.55 25.51 -2.47
CA ILE A 597 -3.78 24.57 -3.30
C ILE A 597 -4.09 24.68 -4.80
N PHE A 598 -5.34 25.00 -5.18
CA PHE A 598 -5.71 25.08 -6.59
C PHE A 598 -5.01 26.26 -7.31
N SER A 599 -4.68 27.33 -6.58
CA SER A 599 -3.97 28.50 -7.13
C SER A 599 -2.60 28.17 -7.73
N VAL A 600 -1.99 27.04 -7.33
CA VAL A 600 -0.71 26.54 -7.88
C VAL A 600 -0.83 26.22 -9.38
N ILE A 601 -2.03 25.86 -9.84
CA ILE A 601 -2.26 25.43 -11.23
C ILE A 601 -3.28 26.29 -11.98
N SER A 602 -4.10 27.08 -11.29
CA SER A 602 -5.22 27.81 -11.88
C SER A 602 -4.79 28.74 -13.01
N ASN A 603 -3.63 29.40 -12.89
CA ASN A 603 -3.11 30.33 -13.90
C ASN A 603 -2.79 29.66 -15.27
N ASN A 604 -2.79 28.33 -15.34
CA ASN A 604 -2.53 27.59 -16.57
C ASN A 604 -3.80 27.21 -17.34
N PHE A 605 -4.98 27.42 -16.75
CA PHE A 605 -6.28 27.14 -17.37
C PHE A 605 -7.04 28.42 -17.66
#